data_AF-A0A927CKH1-F1
#
_entry.id   AF-A0A927CKH1-F1
#
_cell.length_a   1.000
_cell.length_b   1.000
_cell.length_c   1.000
_cell.angle_alpha   90.00
_cell.angle_beta   90.00
_cell.angle_gamma   90.00
#
_symmetry.space_group_name_H-M   'P 1'
#
loop_
_entity.id
_entity.type
_entity.pdbx_description
1 polymer ?
#
loop_
_entity_poly.entity_id
_entity_poly.type
_entity_poly.pdbx_seq_one_letter_code
_entity_poly.pdbx_strand_id
1 'polypeptide(L)'
;MRKEKQEIQQEDLLLMLDAADEIVGRAGRSMLAKLLKGSRDKKLLTLGLDRAATYGCFKSLTLEQITDRVDWMIKNDYLAIQFDRDMPLLVFTERGWDIQREQTAEHLLQQWNAWVEAGVTDVDMSYLKERNRGMILLFLQKAADARDARFIPLLKRWEAVDVKKVKQAIREVVNALEQGSSVPIQVEGVPTSYYAAGPTMMEARGPERLKCWECGTRFEWSVEEQDSFRMRGWEPPKRCEPCRELRRRLRDRLMEE
;
A
#
# COMPACT_ATOMS: atom_id res chain seq x y z
N MET A 1 24.39 12.89 -22.39
CA MET A 1 23.32 13.75 -21.83
C MET A 1 22.95 13.19 -20.47
N ARG A 2 23.15 13.94 -19.38
CA ARG A 2 22.63 13.55 -18.06
C ARG A 2 21.10 13.58 -18.18
N LYS A 3 20.42 12.43 -18.04
CA LYS A 3 18.96 12.42 -17.84
C LYS A 3 18.71 13.23 -16.56
N GLU A 4 18.08 14.40 -16.68
CA GLU A 4 17.54 15.09 -15.50
C GLU A 4 16.61 14.10 -14.80
N LYS A 5 16.93 13.79 -13.54
CA LYS A 5 16.18 12.83 -12.74
C LYS A 5 14.90 13.53 -12.33
N GLN A 6 13.85 13.41 -13.16
CA GLN A 6 12.56 14.04 -12.89
C GLN A 6 12.02 13.50 -11.56
N GLU A 7 11.87 14.38 -10.57
CA GLU A 7 11.37 14.02 -9.25
C GLU A 7 9.90 13.61 -9.34
N ILE A 8 9.58 12.49 -8.70
CA ILE A 8 8.21 11.98 -8.60
C ILE A 8 7.42 12.95 -7.75
N GLN A 9 6.26 13.37 -8.25
CA GLN A 9 5.33 14.23 -7.53
C GLN A 9 4.40 13.41 -6.64
N GLN A 10 3.76 14.05 -5.66
CA GLN A 10 2.81 13.38 -4.77
C GLN A 10 1.66 12.71 -5.53
N GLU A 11 1.11 13.40 -6.53
CA GLU A 11 0.03 12.87 -7.38
C GLU A 11 0.47 11.61 -8.15
N ASP A 12 1.70 11.63 -8.67
CA ASP A 12 2.29 10.46 -9.35
C ASP A 12 2.42 9.28 -8.39
N LEU A 13 2.86 9.52 -7.15
CA LEU A 13 2.95 8.48 -6.11
C LEU A 13 1.58 7.85 -5.83
N LEU A 14 0.55 8.68 -5.63
CA LEU A 14 -0.82 8.22 -5.35
C LEU A 14 -1.38 7.38 -6.51
N LEU A 15 -1.22 7.84 -7.76
CA LEU A 15 -1.63 7.08 -8.95
C LEU A 15 -0.90 5.74 -9.06
N MET A 16 0.38 5.70 -8.68
CA MET A 16 1.16 4.46 -8.71
C MET A 16 0.77 3.50 -7.58
N LEU A 17 0.38 3.99 -6.40
CA LEU A 17 -0.14 3.16 -5.31
C LEU A 17 -1.50 2.56 -5.69
N ASP A 18 -2.41 3.36 -6.27
CA ASP A 18 -3.69 2.86 -6.80
C ASP A 18 -3.46 1.81 -7.90
N ALA A 19 -2.52 2.04 -8.82
CA ALA A 19 -2.17 1.05 -9.84
C ALA A 19 -1.53 -0.22 -9.24
N ALA A 20 -0.79 -0.10 -8.15
CA ALA A 20 -0.18 -1.23 -7.47
C ALA A 20 -1.25 -2.10 -6.78
N ASP A 21 -2.30 -1.50 -6.20
CA ASP A 21 -3.38 -2.22 -5.51
C ASP A 21 -4.05 -3.28 -6.41
N GLU A 22 -4.15 -3.01 -7.72
CA GLU A 22 -4.66 -3.95 -8.73
C GLU A 22 -3.86 -5.26 -8.84
N ILE A 23 -2.55 -5.21 -8.52
CA ILE A 23 -1.61 -6.30 -8.79
C ILE A 23 -0.80 -6.78 -7.59
N VAL A 24 -0.87 -6.12 -6.42
CA VAL A 24 -0.12 -6.55 -5.23
C VAL A 24 -0.47 -7.99 -4.86
N GLY A 25 0.55 -8.77 -4.52
CA GLY A 25 0.43 -10.21 -4.27
C GLY A 25 0.11 -11.06 -5.50
N ARG A 26 0.03 -10.48 -6.70
CA ARG A 26 -0.37 -11.18 -7.95
C ARG A 26 0.65 -11.04 -9.07
N ALA A 27 1.35 -9.90 -9.15
CA ALA A 27 2.37 -9.68 -10.16
C ALA A 27 3.53 -8.80 -9.68
N GLY A 28 4.63 -8.84 -10.42
CA GLY A 28 5.85 -8.10 -10.12
C GLY A 28 5.97 -6.76 -10.85
N ARG A 29 7.10 -6.08 -10.60
CA ARG A 29 7.49 -4.77 -11.15
C ARG A 29 7.15 -4.56 -12.63
N SER A 30 7.49 -5.52 -13.48
CA SER A 30 7.31 -5.41 -14.93
C SER A 30 5.83 -5.32 -15.33
N MET A 31 4.91 -5.91 -14.55
CA MET A 31 3.47 -5.80 -14.79
C MET A 31 2.97 -4.39 -14.41
N LEU A 32 3.41 -3.85 -13.27
CA LEU A 32 3.05 -2.49 -12.85
C LEU A 32 3.46 -1.45 -13.90
N ALA A 33 4.70 -1.55 -14.38
CA ALA A 33 5.20 -0.62 -15.40
C ALA A 33 4.38 -0.71 -16.70
N LYS A 34 3.96 -1.92 -17.10
CA LYS A 34 3.11 -2.13 -18.29
C LYS A 34 1.68 -1.60 -18.09
N LEU A 35 1.11 -1.76 -16.90
CA LEU A 35 -0.19 -1.19 -16.52
C LEU A 35 -0.18 0.33 -16.64
N LEU A 36 0.75 0.99 -15.95
CA LEU A 36 0.92 2.44 -15.98
C LEU A 36 1.21 2.96 -17.40
N LYS A 37 1.91 2.19 -18.23
CA LYS A 37 2.20 2.53 -19.63
C LYS A 37 0.99 2.40 -20.55
N GLY A 38 -0.02 1.61 -20.19
CA GLY A 38 -1.15 1.29 -21.07
C GLY A 38 -0.79 0.23 -22.11
N SER A 39 -0.01 -0.78 -21.70
CA SER A 39 0.47 -1.83 -22.59
C SER A 39 -0.62 -2.83 -22.96
N ARG A 40 -0.66 -3.23 -24.23
CA ARG A 40 -1.54 -4.31 -24.74
C ARG A 40 -0.98 -5.72 -24.51
N ASP A 41 -0.16 -5.89 -23.47
CA ASP A 41 0.43 -7.19 -23.14
C ASP A 41 -0.66 -8.24 -22.88
N LYS A 42 -0.55 -9.42 -23.49
CA LYS A 42 -1.59 -10.45 -23.42
C LYS A 42 -1.94 -10.84 -21.98
N LYS A 43 -0.95 -10.95 -21.08
CA LYS A 43 -1.20 -11.32 -19.67
C LYS A 43 -1.92 -10.19 -18.94
N LEU A 44 -1.54 -8.94 -19.19
CA LEU A 44 -2.21 -7.76 -18.65
C LEU A 44 -3.70 -7.73 -19.04
N LEU A 45 -3.99 -7.90 -20.33
CA LEU A 45 -5.38 -7.93 -20.84
C LEU A 45 -6.18 -9.12 -20.29
N THR A 46 -5.53 -10.29 -20.14
CA THR A 46 -6.18 -11.47 -19.55
C THR A 46 -6.58 -11.24 -18.10
N LEU A 47 -5.80 -10.43 -17.36
CA LEU A 47 -6.12 -10.03 -15.99
C LEU A 47 -7.14 -8.89 -15.91
N GLY A 48 -7.58 -8.34 -17.05
CA GLY A 48 -8.55 -7.23 -17.11
C GLY A 48 -7.99 -5.88 -16.65
N LEU A 49 -6.67 -5.75 -16.52
CA LEU A 49 -6.01 -4.55 -15.99
C LEU A 49 -6.14 -3.34 -16.93
N ASP A 50 -6.57 -3.55 -18.18
CA ASP A 50 -6.90 -2.48 -19.13
C ASP A 50 -8.17 -1.71 -18.77
N ARG A 51 -8.95 -2.20 -17.80
CA ARG A 51 -10.17 -1.54 -17.30
C ARG A 51 -9.92 -0.70 -16.04
N ALA A 52 -8.75 -0.81 -15.43
CA ALA A 52 -8.40 -0.03 -14.25
C ALA A 52 -8.33 1.46 -14.60
N ALA A 53 -8.77 2.33 -13.68
CA ALA A 53 -8.73 3.79 -13.89
C ALA A 53 -7.30 4.32 -14.11
N THR A 54 -6.31 3.62 -13.58
CA THR A 54 -4.88 3.94 -13.69
C THR A 54 -4.22 3.39 -14.96
N TYR A 55 -4.94 2.65 -15.80
CA TYR A 55 -4.38 2.08 -17.03
C TYR A 55 -3.93 3.17 -18.01
N GLY A 56 -2.62 3.19 -18.33
CA GLY A 56 -2.06 4.16 -19.25
C GLY A 56 -1.94 5.59 -18.70
N CYS A 57 -2.06 5.81 -17.38
CA CYS A 57 -1.92 7.15 -16.80
C CYS A 57 -0.54 7.77 -17.11
N PHE A 58 0.51 6.95 -17.30
CA PHE A 58 1.85 7.37 -17.68
C PHE A 58 2.17 7.07 -19.16
N LYS A 59 1.16 7.07 -20.05
CA LYS A 59 1.33 6.81 -21.49
C LYS A 59 2.39 7.68 -22.18
N SER A 60 2.64 8.89 -21.69
CA SER A 60 3.64 9.82 -22.24
C SER A 60 5.09 9.43 -21.93
N LEU A 61 5.31 8.68 -20.85
CA LEU A 61 6.64 8.25 -20.41
C LEU A 61 7.09 6.99 -21.17
N THR A 62 8.39 6.80 -21.30
CA THR A 62 8.96 5.54 -21.80
C THR A 62 8.79 4.44 -20.75
N LEU A 63 8.81 3.17 -21.18
CA LEU A 63 8.72 2.05 -20.24
C LEU A 63 9.91 2.02 -19.26
N GLU A 64 11.09 2.46 -19.70
CA GLU A 64 12.28 2.62 -18.84
C GLU A 64 12.03 3.64 -17.74
N GLN A 65 11.54 4.85 -18.08
CA GLN A 65 11.21 5.89 -17.10
C GLN A 65 10.15 5.43 -16.09
N ILE A 66 9.14 4.68 -16.54
CA ILE A 66 8.12 4.13 -15.63
C ILE A 66 8.73 3.06 -14.73
N THR A 67 9.59 2.20 -15.26
CA THR A 67 10.30 1.18 -14.47
C THR A 67 11.18 1.83 -13.41
N ASP A 68 11.89 2.91 -13.75
CA ASP A 68 12.68 3.69 -12.79
C ASP A 68 11.81 4.29 -11.67
N ARG A 69 10.58 4.70 -11.99
CA ARG A 69 9.61 5.18 -10.99
C ARG A 69 9.13 4.06 -10.07
N VAL A 70 8.85 2.87 -10.60
CA VAL A 70 8.50 1.70 -9.78
C VAL A 70 9.68 1.29 -8.88
N ASP A 71 10.90 1.32 -9.40
CA ASP A 71 12.11 1.09 -8.60
C ASP A 71 12.27 2.13 -7.50
N TRP A 72 11.93 3.38 -7.78
CA TRP A 72 11.91 4.43 -6.76
C TRP A 72 10.88 4.13 -5.65
N MET A 73 9.70 3.58 -5.97
CA MET A 73 8.73 3.18 -4.95
C MET A 73 9.24 2.05 -4.05
N ILE A 74 9.91 1.07 -4.66
CA ILE A 74 10.49 -0.07 -3.93
C ILE A 74 11.61 0.41 -3.02
N LYS A 75 12.50 1.24 -3.56
CA LYS A 75 13.57 1.86 -2.79
C LYS A 75 12.99 2.65 -1.64
N ASN A 76 12.08 3.59 -1.90
CA ASN A 76 11.50 4.48 -0.88
C ASN A 76 10.45 3.87 0.05
N ASP A 77 10.44 2.55 0.14
CA ASP A 77 9.68 1.81 1.16
C ASP A 77 8.16 1.99 1.03
N TYR A 78 7.64 2.19 -0.19
CA TYR A 78 6.19 2.14 -0.45
C TYR A 78 5.76 0.75 -0.90
N LEU A 79 6.63 0.10 -1.68
CA LEU A 79 6.46 -1.27 -2.16
C LEU A 79 7.65 -2.11 -1.73
N ALA A 80 7.45 -3.41 -1.61
CA ALA A 80 8.50 -4.40 -1.40
C ALA A 80 8.36 -5.54 -2.41
N ILE A 81 9.45 -6.28 -2.58
CA ILE A 81 9.45 -7.51 -3.37
C ILE A 81 9.37 -8.68 -2.40
N GLN A 82 8.33 -9.50 -2.56
CA GLN A 82 8.19 -10.77 -1.87
C GLN A 82 8.21 -11.90 -2.90
N PHE A 83 8.81 -13.03 -2.54
CA PHE A 83 8.85 -14.20 -3.41
C PHE A 83 7.76 -15.20 -3.04
N ASP A 84 6.92 -15.54 -4.02
CA ASP A 84 6.14 -16.77 -4.00
C ASP A 84 6.87 -17.81 -4.85
N ARG A 85 7.56 -18.74 -4.17
CA ARG A 85 8.55 -19.63 -4.79
C ARG A 85 9.63 -18.80 -5.51
N ASP A 86 9.66 -18.86 -6.84
CA ASP A 86 10.62 -18.13 -7.67
C ASP A 86 10.02 -16.86 -8.28
N MET A 87 8.74 -16.57 -8.02
CA MET A 87 8.03 -15.44 -8.62
C MET A 87 8.14 -14.19 -7.72
N PRO A 88 8.78 -13.10 -8.19
CA PRO A 88 8.80 -11.84 -7.46
C PRO A 88 7.46 -11.13 -7.61
N LEU A 89 6.78 -10.94 -6.50
CA LEU A 89 5.52 -10.22 -6.39
C LEU A 89 5.76 -8.90 -5.68
N LEU A 90 5.05 -7.86 -6.13
CA LEU A 90 4.99 -6.61 -5.39
C LEU A 90 4.01 -6.76 -4.23
N VAL A 91 4.37 -6.21 -3.08
CA VAL A 91 3.48 -6.06 -1.92
C VAL A 91 3.64 -4.65 -1.36
N PHE A 92 2.61 -4.12 -0.69
CA PHE A 92 2.75 -2.88 0.06
C PHE A 92 3.58 -3.11 1.33
N THR A 93 4.46 -2.16 1.63
CA THR A 93 5.08 -2.03 2.96
C THR A 93 4.07 -1.45 3.95
N GLU A 94 4.46 -1.25 5.21
CA GLU A 94 3.64 -0.52 6.18
C GLU A 94 3.34 0.91 5.69
N ARG A 95 4.36 1.64 5.23
CA ARG A 95 4.22 2.99 4.68
C ARG A 95 3.30 3.03 3.45
N GLY A 96 3.45 2.09 2.53
CA GLY A 96 2.57 1.99 1.35
C GLY A 96 1.12 1.69 1.72
N TRP A 97 0.91 0.73 2.62
CA TRP A 97 -0.43 0.42 3.14
C TRP A 97 -1.05 1.60 3.85
N ASP A 98 -0.27 2.36 4.61
CA ASP A 98 -0.81 3.49 5.36
C ASP A 98 -1.43 4.55 4.44
N ILE A 99 -0.70 4.93 3.40
CA ILE A 99 -1.17 5.88 2.38
C ILE A 99 -2.34 5.29 1.57
N GLN A 100 -2.22 4.04 1.11
CA GLN A 100 -3.26 3.43 0.28
C GLN A 100 -4.59 3.26 1.02
N ARG A 101 -4.56 2.92 2.32
CA ARG A 101 -5.77 2.83 3.15
C ARG A 101 -6.48 4.17 3.24
N GLU A 102 -5.73 5.23 3.48
CA GLU A 102 -6.28 6.59 3.58
C GLU A 102 -6.93 7.01 2.26
N GLN A 103 -6.22 6.84 1.14
CA GLN A 103 -6.71 7.17 -0.19
C GLN A 103 -7.98 6.37 -0.55
N THR A 104 -7.96 5.06 -0.33
CA THR A 104 -9.10 4.19 -0.64
C THR A 104 -10.31 4.54 0.23
N ALA A 105 -10.10 4.76 1.53
CA ALA A 105 -11.18 5.12 2.45
C ALA A 105 -11.81 6.48 2.09
N GLU A 106 -11.00 7.44 1.62
CA GLU A 106 -11.48 8.73 1.14
C GLU A 106 -12.31 8.60 -0.15
N HIS A 107 -11.83 7.82 -1.13
CA HIS A 107 -12.59 7.56 -2.37
C HIS A 107 -13.93 6.87 -2.09
N LEU A 108 -13.97 5.92 -1.14
CA LEU A 108 -15.22 5.29 -0.71
C LEU A 108 -16.18 6.28 -0.07
N LEU A 109 -15.69 7.17 0.78
CA LEU A 109 -16.50 8.21 1.42
C LEU A 109 -17.09 9.17 0.37
N GLN A 110 -16.30 9.62 -0.59
CA GLN A 110 -16.75 10.47 -1.69
C GLN A 110 -17.81 9.78 -2.55
N GLN A 111 -17.62 8.50 -2.85
CA GLN A 111 -18.61 7.69 -3.57
C GLN A 111 -19.92 7.58 -2.78
N TRP A 112 -19.85 7.29 -1.48
CA TRP A 112 -21.04 7.18 -0.63
C TRP A 112 -21.76 8.53 -0.49
N ASN A 113 -21.03 9.64 -0.36
CA ASN A 113 -21.60 10.99 -0.37
C ASN A 113 -22.41 11.22 -1.65
N ALA A 114 -21.83 10.93 -2.81
CA ALA A 114 -22.53 11.07 -4.09
C ALA A 114 -23.78 10.19 -4.18
N TRP A 115 -23.73 8.96 -3.66
CA TRP A 115 -24.91 8.09 -3.62
C TRP A 115 -26.02 8.63 -2.72
N VAL A 116 -25.71 9.06 -1.51
CA VAL A 116 -26.74 9.58 -0.60
C VAL A 116 -27.32 10.91 -1.06
N GLU A 117 -26.53 11.75 -1.72
CA GLU A 117 -27.01 12.97 -2.38
C GLU A 117 -27.96 12.66 -3.53
N ALA A 118 -27.70 11.60 -4.28
CA ALA A 118 -28.57 11.11 -5.35
C ALA A 118 -29.74 10.24 -4.85
N GLY A 119 -29.87 10.00 -3.53
CA GLY A 119 -30.89 9.13 -2.95
C GLY A 119 -30.71 7.63 -3.25
N VAL A 120 -29.52 7.23 -3.70
CA VAL A 120 -29.19 5.84 -4.01
C VAL A 120 -28.94 5.08 -2.71
N THR A 121 -29.73 4.01 -2.50
CA THR A 121 -29.63 3.15 -1.30
C THR A 121 -29.58 1.66 -1.62
N ASP A 122 -29.99 1.27 -2.84
CA ASP A 122 -29.96 -0.11 -3.31
C ASP A 122 -28.64 -0.40 -4.04
N VAL A 123 -27.56 -0.53 -3.26
CA VAL A 123 -26.24 -0.89 -3.75
C VAL A 123 -25.88 -2.29 -3.25
N ASP A 124 -25.28 -3.11 -4.11
CA ASP A 124 -24.68 -4.36 -3.67
C ASP A 124 -23.38 -4.07 -2.92
N MET A 125 -23.37 -4.34 -1.62
CA MET A 125 -22.24 -4.09 -0.72
C MET A 125 -21.15 -5.17 -0.79
N SER A 126 -21.30 -6.18 -1.67
CA SER A 126 -20.31 -7.24 -1.85
C SER A 126 -18.93 -6.71 -2.26
N TYR A 127 -18.86 -5.54 -2.92
CA TYR A 127 -17.60 -4.92 -3.34
C TYR A 127 -16.69 -4.48 -2.18
N LEU A 128 -17.23 -4.39 -0.95
CA LEU A 128 -16.47 -4.12 0.27
C LEU A 128 -15.94 -5.39 0.93
N LYS A 129 -16.44 -6.56 0.52
CA LYS A 129 -15.95 -7.84 1.04
C LYS A 129 -14.50 -8.06 0.64
N GLU A 130 -13.79 -8.75 1.53
CA GLU A 130 -12.40 -9.21 1.31
C GLU A 130 -11.37 -8.09 1.12
N ARG A 131 -11.79 -6.82 1.25
CA ARG A 131 -10.87 -5.69 1.29
C ARG A 131 -10.03 -5.70 2.57
N ASN A 132 -8.93 -4.95 2.54
CA ASN A 132 -8.05 -4.78 3.70
C ASN A 132 -8.86 -4.33 4.93
N ARG A 133 -8.83 -5.13 6.00
CA ARG A 133 -9.62 -4.86 7.22
C ARG A 133 -9.30 -3.49 7.83
N GLY A 134 -8.04 -3.08 7.83
CA GLY A 134 -7.65 -1.77 8.35
C GLY A 134 -8.25 -0.62 7.53
N MET A 135 -8.30 -0.78 6.20
CA MET A 135 -8.98 0.18 5.30
C MET A 135 -10.47 0.25 5.61
N ILE A 136 -11.13 -0.89 5.77
CA ILE A 136 -12.57 -0.97 6.09
C ILE A 136 -12.91 -0.27 7.42
N LEU A 137 -12.10 -0.49 8.46
CA LEU A 137 -12.30 0.15 9.75
C LEU A 137 -12.05 1.66 9.68
N LEU A 138 -11.02 2.09 8.94
CA LEU A 138 -10.76 3.50 8.69
C LEU A 138 -11.89 4.18 7.91
N PHE A 139 -12.45 3.49 6.91
CA PHE A 139 -13.62 3.99 6.18
C PHE A 139 -14.84 4.16 7.10
N LEU A 140 -15.10 3.20 7.98
CA LEU A 140 -16.17 3.33 8.99
C LEU A 140 -15.93 4.48 9.96
N GLN A 141 -14.69 4.72 10.37
CA GLN A 141 -14.32 5.87 11.19
C GLN A 141 -14.63 7.18 10.47
N LYS A 142 -14.21 7.32 9.21
CA LYS A 142 -14.51 8.50 8.38
C LYS A 142 -16.01 8.71 8.20
N ALA A 143 -16.78 7.64 7.95
CA ALA A 143 -18.23 7.72 7.83
C ALA A 143 -18.90 8.18 9.13
N ALA A 144 -18.39 7.74 10.29
CA ALA A 144 -18.85 8.23 11.59
C ALA A 144 -18.53 9.71 11.80
N ASP A 145 -17.31 10.13 11.45
CA ASP A 145 -16.83 11.51 11.61
C ASP A 145 -17.57 12.50 10.70
N ALA A 146 -18.04 12.04 9.54
CA ALA A 146 -18.90 12.81 8.64
C ALA A 146 -20.27 13.16 9.24
N ARG A 147 -20.74 12.38 10.24
CA ARG A 147 -22.02 12.59 10.97
C ARG A 147 -23.24 12.70 10.07
N ASP A 148 -23.22 12.03 8.92
CA ASP A 148 -24.33 12.04 7.96
C ASP A 148 -25.25 10.83 8.17
N ALA A 149 -26.42 11.06 8.76
CA ALA A 149 -27.43 10.02 8.98
C ALA A 149 -27.94 9.39 7.67
N ARG A 150 -27.75 10.03 6.51
CA ARG A 150 -28.12 9.46 5.21
C ARG A 150 -27.32 8.20 4.85
N PHE A 151 -26.18 7.95 5.51
CA PHE A 151 -25.42 6.70 5.33
C PHE A 151 -26.08 5.47 5.97
N ILE A 152 -27.00 5.64 6.92
CA ILE A 152 -27.59 4.53 7.70
C ILE A 152 -28.18 3.41 6.81
N PRO A 153 -28.95 3.67 5.74
CA PRO A 153 -29.46 2.62 4.87
C PRO A 153 -28.36 1.79 4.20
N LEU A 154 -27.29 2.45 3.73
CA LEU A 154 -26.13 1.78 3.12
C LEU A 154 -25.40 0.92 4.16
N LEU A 155 -25.15 1.48 5.35
CA LEU A 155 -24.51 0.78 6.47
C LEU A 155 -25.30 -0.48 6.87
N LYS A 156 -26.62 -0.38 7.07
CA LYS A 156 -27.47 -1.54 7.42
C LYS A 156 -27.44 -2.63 6.34
N ARG A 157 -27.38 -2.24 5.06
CA ARG A 157 -27.27 -3.19 3.94
C ARG A 157 -25.92 -3.89 3.94
N TRP A 158 -24.84 -3.16 4.20
CA TRP A 158 -23.49 -3.72 4.32
C TRP A 158 -23.38 -4.66 5.52
N GLU A 159 -23.98 -4.28 6.65
CA GLU A 159 -24.00 -5.11 7.85
C GLU A 159 -24.55 -6.50 7.57
N ALA A 160 -25.55 -6.67 6.70
CA ALA A 160 -26.12 -8.00 6.43
C ALA A 160 -25.08 -8.99 5.86
N VAL A 161 -24.12 -8.51 5.07
CA VAL A 161 -23.28 -9.36 4.22
C VAL A 161 -21.87 -9.60 4.75
N ASP A 162 -21.38 -8.84 5.73
CA ASP A 162 -19.97 -8.89 6.17
C ASP A 162 -19.68 -9.87 7.34
N VAL A 163 -18.42 -9.97 7.77
CA VAL A 163 -17.97 -10.78 8.90
C VAL A 163 -18.30 -10.13 10.24
N LYS A 164 -18.39 -10.96 11.29
CA LYS A 164 -18.86 -10.55 12.64
C LYS A 164 -18.20 -9.27 13.18
N LYS A 165 -16.88 -9.09 13.00
CA LYS A 165 -16.16 -7.92 13.52
C LYS A 165 -16.54 -6.63 12.78
N VAL A 166 -16.68 -6.69 11.45
CA VAL A 166 -17.10 -5.53 10.65
C VAL A 166 -18.56 -5.19 10.93
N LYS A 167 -19.43 -6.21 11.05
CA LYS A 167 -20.83 -6.04 11.47
C LYS A 167 -20.96 -5.28 12.79
N GLN A 168 -20.13 -5.61 13.78
CA GLN A 168 -20.13 -4.91 15.06
C GLN A 168 -19.75 -3.43 14.91
N ALA A 169 -18.65 -3.15 14.21
CA ALA A 169 -18.22 -1.77 13.95
C ALA A 169 -19.30 -0.96 13.21
N ILE A 170 -19.96 -1.56 12.21
CA ILE A 170 -21.07 -0.92 11.50
C ILE A 170 -22.22 -0.55 12.46
N ARG A 171 -22.62 -1.45 13.37
CA ARG A 171 -23.69 -1.17 14.35
C ARG A 171 -23.32 -0.01 15.27
N GLU A 172 -22.08 0.05 15.72
CA GLU A 172 -21.58 1.14 16.58
C GLU A 172 -21.70 2.49 15.85
N VAL A 173 -21.30 2.54 14.58
CA VAL A 173 -21.44 3.73 13.73
C VAL A 173 -22.91 4.09 13.51
N VAL A 174 -23.76 3.11 13.12
CA VAL A 174 -25.20 3.33 12.91
C VAL A 174 -25.87 3.89 14.17
N ASN A 175 -25.62 3.29 15.33
CA ASN A 175 -26.23 3.72 16.60
C ASN A 175 -25.89 5.18 16.93
N ALA A 176 -24.65 5.59 16.68
CA ALA A 176 -24.24 6.96 16.97
C ALA A 176 -24.78 7.98 15.96
N LEU A 177 -24.90 7.60 14.67
CA LEU A 177 -25.57 8.42 13.66
C LEU A 177 -27.06 8.59 13.99
N GLU A 178 -27.73 7.52 14.45
CA GLU A 178 -29.13 7.56 14.88
C GLU A 178 -29.33 8.45 16.12
N GLN A 179 -28.38 8.45 17.05
CA GLN A 179 -28.43 9.28 18.26
C GLN A 179 -28.02 10.73 18.03
N GLY A 180 -27.48 11.08 16.85
CA GLY A 180 -26.94 12.41 16.58
C GLY A 180 -25.84 12.81 17.55
N SER A 181 -25.04 11.84 18.02
CA SER A 181 -24.04 12.09 19.07
C SER A 181 -23.01 13.13 18.62
N SER A 182 -22.78 14.13 19.46
CA SER A 182 -21.70 15.11 19.25
C SER A 182 -20.33 14.60 19.68
N VAL A 183 -20.29 13.46 20.37
CA VAL A 183 -19.06 12.82 20.85
C VAL A 183 -18.44 12.02 19.70
N PRO A 184 -17.15 12.25 19.36
CA PRO A 184 -16.45 11.43 18.38
C PRO A 184 -16.47 9.96 18.78
N ILE A 185 -16.89 9.09 17.87
CA ILE A 185 -16.73 7.65 18.04
C ILE A 185 -15.29 7.31 17.69
N GLN A 186 -14.74 6.30 18.37
CA GLN A 186 -13.49 5.67 17.97
C GLN A 186 -13.80 4.23 17.58
N VAL A 187 -13.78 3.93 16.28
CA VAL A 187 -13.97 2.59 15.76
C VAL A 187 -12.77 1.73 16.18
N GLU A 188 -13.05 0.61 16.86
CA GLU A 188 -11.98 -0.22 17.41
C GLU A 188 -11.14 -0.89 16.31
N GLY A 189 -9.82 -0.75 16.41
CA GLY A 189 -8.87 -1.39 15.49
C GLY A 189 -8.63 -0.61 14.19
N VAL A 190 -9.09 0.64 14.12
CA VAL A 190 -8.61 1.61 13.13
C VAL A 190 -7.08 1.71 13.28
N PRO A 191 -6.32 1.49 12.19
CA PRO A 191 -4.88 1.64 12.24
C PRO A 191 -4.47 3.08 12.50
N THR A 192 -3.41 3.30 13.28
CA THR A 192 -2.77 4.61 13.35
C THR A 192 -2.16 4.96 12.01
N SER A 193 -2.43 6.19 11.55
CA SER A 193 -1.82 6.75 10.35
C SER A 193 -0.62 7.62 10.74
N TYR A 194 0.55 7.25 10.24
CA TYR A 194 1.82 7.96 10.49
C TYR A 194 2.35 8.64 9.23
N TYR A 195 2.08 8.05 8.07
CA TYR A 195 2.61 8.48 6.78
C TYR A 195 1.57 9.15 5.91
N ALA A 196 0.28 8.89 6.12
CA ALA A 196 -0.77 9.48 5.28
C ALA A 196 -1.11 10.94 5.67
N ALA A 197 -0.85 11.32 6.93
CA ALA A 197 -1.12 12.67 7.45
C ALA A 197 0.18 13.50 7.56
N GLY A 198 0.40 14.43 6.62
CA GLY A 198 1.44 15.46 6.72
C GLY A 198 2.66 15.27 5.81
N PRO A 199 3.79 15.97 6.10
CA PRO A 199 4.96 16.02 5.21
C PRO A 199 5.74 14.70 5.12
N THR A 200 5.42 13.73 5.98
CA THR A 200 6.07 12.41 6.07
C THR A 200 5.78 11.54 4.86
N MET A 201 4.69 11.78 4.12
CA MET A 201 4.30 10.98 2.94
C MET A 201 5.46 10.83 1.97
N MET A 202 6.17 11.92 1.65
CA MET A 202 7.26 11.95 0.67
C MET A 202 8.65 12.12 1.30
N GLU A 203 8.77 11.96 2.61
CA GLU A 203 10.04 12.12 3.30
C GLU A 203 11.08 11.11 2.81
N ALA A 204 12.28 11.62 2.52
CA ALA A 204 13.40 10.84 2.05
C ALA A 204 13.94 9.94 3.18
N ARG A 205 14.37 8.73 2.83
CA ARG A 205 15.00 7.82 3.81
C ARG A 205 16.39 8.30 4.17
N GLY A 206 16.72 8.18 5.46
CA GLY A 206 18.06 8.34 5.99
C GLY A 206 18.76 7.00 6.22
N PRO A 207 20.07 7.03 6.52
CA PRO A 207 20.78 5.85 7.00
C PRO A 207 20.21 5.38 8.34
N GLU A 208 20.16 4.07 8.54
CA GLU A 208 19.68 3.47 9.78
C GLU A 208 20.85 2.94 10.62
N ARG A 209 20.71 2.90 11.94
CA ARG A 209 21.70 2.27 12.84
C ARG A 209 21.22 0.93 13.36
N LEU A 210 21.79 -0.14 12.84
CA LEU A 210 21.46 -1.51 13.23
C LEU A 210 22.45 -2.04 14.28
N LYS A 211 22.03 -3.05 15.04
CA LYS A 211 22.89 -3.77 16.00
C LYS A 211 23.23 -5.15 15.45
N CYS A 212 24.53 -5.45 15.34
CA CYS A 212 24.98 -6.77 14.92
C CYS A 212 24.62 -7.84 15.96
N TRP A 213 23.99 -8.93 15.54
CA TRP A 213 23.63 -10.04 16.43
C TRP A 213 24.83 -10.90 16.86
N GLU A 214 25.97 -10.75 16.20
CA GLU A 214 27.16 -11.57 16.45
C GLU A 214 28.18 -10.87 17.34
N CYS A 215 28.66 -9.68 16.94
CA CYS A 215 29.61 -8.91 17.75
C CYS A 215 28.97 -7.84 18.65
N GLY A 216 27.66 -7.58 18.53
CA GLY A 216 26.96 -6.55 19.30
C GLY A 216 27.21 -5.10 18.85
N THR A 217 28.19 -4.85 17.98
CA THR A 217 28.53 -3.51 17.47
C THR A 217 27.35 -2.91 16.69
N ARG A 218 27.10 -1.61 16.90
CA ARG A 218 26.18 -0.85 16.07
C ARG A 218 26.88 -0.40 14.79
N PHE A 219 26.23 -0.59 13.66
CA PHE A 219 26.76 -0.21 12.35
C PHE A 219 25.69 0.56 11.56
N GLU A 220 26.16 1.36 10.62
CA GLU A 220 25.30 2.11 9.72
C GLU A 220 24.82 1.22 8.57
N TRP A 221 23.54 1.28 8.28
CA TRP A 221 22.92 0.70 7.10
C TRP A 221 22.59 1.83 6.14
N SER A 222 23.52 2.09 5.22
CA SER A 222 23.44 3.24 4.30
C SER A 222 22.24 3.13 3.36
N VAL A 223 21.83 4.26 2.78
CA VAL A 223 20.70 4.29 1.84
C VAL A 223 21.00 3.43 0.59
N GLU A 224 22.24 3.38 0.14
CA GLU A 224 22.67 2.56 -1.00
C GLU A 224 22.58 1.05 -0.68
N GLU A 225 23.01 0.64 0.51
CA GLU A 225 22.87 -0.76 0.93
C GLU A 225 21.39 -1.12 1.11
N GLN A 226 20.60 -0.23 1.71
CA GLN A 226 19.15 -0.36 1.82
C GLN A 226 18.48 -0.56 0.45
N ASP A 227 18.84 0.25 -0.55
CA ASP A 227 18.33 0.11 -1.92
C ASP A 227 18.68 -1.24 -2.52
N SER A 228 19.94 -1.68 -2.39
CA SER A 228 20.39 -2.99 -2.87
C SER A 228 19.59 -4.14 -2.24
N PHE A 229 19.32 -4.05 -0.93
CA PHE A 229 18.54 -5.04 -0.20
C PHE A 229 17.07 -5.07 -0.63
N ARG A 230 16.41 -3.91 -0.66
CA ARG A 230 15.00 -3.81 -1.06
C ARG A 230 14.78 -4.29 -2.50
N MET A 231 15.69 -3.93 -3.42
CA MET A 231 15.63 -4.37 -4.82
C MET A 231 15.83 -5.89 -5.00
N ARG A 232 16.37 -6.57 -3.99
CA ARG A 232 16.52 -8.04 -3.96
C ARG A 232 15.41 -8.73 -3.17
N GLY A 233 14.48 -7.99 -2.57
CA GLY A 233 13.49 -8.54 -1.63
C GLY A 233 14.13 -9.11 -0.36
N TRP A 234 15.25 -8.54 0.07
CA TRP A 234 15.98 -8.99 1.26
C TRP A 234 15.62 -8.16 2.49
N GLU A 235 15.49 -8.86 3.61
CA GLU A 235 15.36 -8.26 4.95
C GLU A 235 16.64 -7.53 5.39
N PRO A 236 16.53 -6.50 6.26
CA PRO A 236 17.67 -5.79 6.80
C PRO A 236 18.77 -6.71 7.35
N PRO A 237 20.05 -6.37 7.17
CA PRO A 237 21.15 -7.24 7.59
C PRO A 237 21.19 -7.39 9.11
N LYS A 238 21.08 -8.62 9.61
CA LYS A 238 21.18 -8.95 11.04
C LYS A 238 22.61 -8.81 11.61
N ARG A 239 23.62 -8.64 10.74
CA ARG A 239 25.05 -8.64 11.08
C ARG A 239 25.76 -7.53 10.31
N CYS A 240 26.77 -6.94 10.92
CA CYS A 240 27.66 -6.00 10.24
C CYS A 240 28.44 -6.71 9.11
N GLU A 241 28.95 -5.93 8.17
CA GLU A 241 29.74 -6.42 7.03
C GLU A 241 30.92 -7.32 7.46
N PRO A 242 31.77 -6.96 8.44
CA PRO A 242 32.86 -7.84 8.88
C PRO A 242 32.40 -9.23 9.34
N CYS A 243 31.31 -9.31 10.11
CA CYS A 243 30.77 -10.60 10.57
C CYS A 243 30.16 -11.42 9.41
N ARG A 244 29.50 -10.77 8.44
CA ARG A 244 28.98 -11.45 7.25
C ARG A 244 30.11 -12.03 6.40
N GLU A 245 31.18 -11.26 6.19
CA GLU A 245 32.35 -11.70 5.43
C GLU A 245 33.08 -12.86 6.12
N LEU A 246 33.31 -12.77 7.43
CA LEU A 246 33.94 -13.82 8.20
C LEU A 246 33.16 -15.14 8.07
N ARG A 247 31.83 -15.09 8.24
CA ARG A 247 30.97 -16.26 8.06
C ARG A 247 30.98 -16.82 6.64
N ARG A 248 31.05 -15.96 5.62
CA ARG A 248 31.16 -16.40 4.23
C ARG A 248 32.46 -17.19 4.04
N ARG A 249 33.61 -16.61 4.44
CA ARG A 249 34.92 -17.27 4.36
C ARG A 249 34.97 -18.58 5.13
N LEU A 250 34.39 -18.64 6.32
CA LEU A 250 34.33 -19.88 7.12
C LEU A 250 33.48 -20.96 6.45
N ARG A 251 32.35 -20.58 5.83
CA ARG A 251 31.52 -21.51 5.07
C ARG A 251 32.24 -22.05 3.85
N ASP A 252 32.91 -21.17 3.10
CA ASP A 252 33.59 -21.56 1.86
C ASP A 252 34.70 -22.58 2.15
N ARG A 253 35.49 -22.38 3.22
CA ARG A 253 36.49 -23.37 3.66
C ARG A 253 35.89 -24.74 4.02
N LEU A 254 34.74 -24.75 4.70
CA LEU A 254 34.06 -26.00 5.08
C LEU A 254 33.47 -26.76 3.89
N MET A 255 33.32 -26.13 2.73
CA MET A 255 32.82 -26.76 1.50
C MET A 255 33.97 -27.27 0.61
N GLU A 256 35.20 -26.85 0.89
CA GLU A 256 36.43 -27.23 0.18
C GLU A 256 37.16 -28.42 0.84
N GLU A 257 36.83 -28.72 2.11
CA GLU A 257 37.30 -29.89 2.88
C GLU A 257 36.34 -31.10 2.72
#